data_AF-A0A496Q242-F1
#
_entry.id   AF-A0A496Q242-F1
#
_cell.length_a   1.000
_cell.length_b   1.000
_cell.length_c   1.000
_cell.angle_alpha   90.00
_cell.angle_beta   90.00
_cell.angle_gamma   90.00
#
_symmetry.space_group_name_H-M   'P 1'
#
loop_
_entity.id
_entity.type
_entity.pdbx_description
1 polymer ?
#
loop_
_entity_poly.entity_id
_entity_poly.type
_entity_poly.pdbx_seq_one_letter_code
_entity_poly.pdbx_strand_id
1 'polypeptide(L)'
;MQMKTTIQILTIMLVGTLVASADKAKEAELWAATSKNIMGSVEVKADARLALVQEAFEAVLTEMDYTKTKTRKKEVEAVLTFRGADDEKITLKLKEFPEFTNIKIRIGWTGNGPLSRKILERVYLRL
;
A
#
# COMPACT_ATOMS: atom_id res chain seq x y z
N MET A 1 -44.79 -37.06 -23.03
CA MET A 1 -44.63 -35.62 -23.33
C MET A 1 -44.68 -34.85 -22.03
N GLN A 2 -43.84 -33.82 -21.90
CA GLN A 2 -43.68 -32.87 -20.78
C GLN A 2 -42.69 -33.26 -19.67
N MET A 3 -41.47 -32.78 -19.89
CA MET A 3 -40.37 -32.55 -18.95
C MET A 3 -40.85 -31.87 -17.66
N LYS A 4 -40.29 -32.24 -16.50
CA LYS A 4 -40.16 -31.33 -15.36
C LYS A 4 -38.69 -31.16 -15.02
N THR A 5 -38.26 -29.97 -15.40
CA THR A 5 -36.92 -29.41 -15.47
C THR A 5 -36.37 -29.16 -14.07
N THR A 6 -35.27 -29.83 -13.75
CA THR A 6 -34.03 -29.32 -13.16
C THR A 6 -34.03 -27.83 -12.76
N ILE A 7 -34.46 -27.47 -11.55
CA ILE A 7 -34.20 -26.14 -10.96
C ILE A 7 -34.06 -26.29 -9.44
N GLN A 8 -32.91 -26.77 -8.95
CA GLN A 8 -32.57 -26.62 -7.52
C GLN A 8 -31.10 -26.81 -7.17
N ILE A 9 -30.18 -26.38 -8.05
CA ILE A 9 -28.74 -26.34 -7.72
C ILE A 9 -28.13 -25.08 -8.34
N LEU A 10 -28.49 -23.90 -7.83
CA LEU A 10 -27.81 -22.65 -8.20
C LEU A 10 -27.86 -21.65 -7.05
N THR A 11 -27.32 -22.03 -5.88
CA THR A 11 -27.21 -21.09 -4.74
C THR A 11 -26.01 -21.39 -3.83
N ILE A 12 -24.88 -21.89 -4.35
CA ILE A 12 -23.71 -22.22 -3.51
C ILE A 12 -22.38 -21.58 -3.95
N MET A 13 -22.29 -20.85 -5.07
CA MET A 13 -20.98 -20.36 -5.57
C MET A 13 -20.82 -18.84 -5.68
N LEU A 14 -21.42 -18.04 -4.79
CA LEU A 14 -21.14 -16.59 -4.77
C LEU A 14 -20.77 -16.00 -3.40
N VAL A 15 -20.56 -16.83 -2.37
CA VAL A 15 -20.25 -16.37 -1.00
C VAL A 15 -18.78 -16.58 -0.62
N GLY A 16 -18.02 -17.38 -1.39
CA GLY A 16 -16.64 -17.77 -1.03
C GLY A 16 -15.54 -16.73 -1.27
N THR A 17 -15.78 -15.69 -2.07
CA THR A 17 -14.73 -14.72 -2.46
C THR A 17 -14.77 -13.40 -1.70
N LEU A 18 -15.84 -13.11 -0.95
CA LEU A 18 -16.01 -11.86 -0.21
C LEU A 18 -15.35 -11.86 1.18
N VAL A 19 -15.11 -13.05 1.76
CA VAL A 19 -14.56 -13.16 3.12
C VAL A 19 -13.05 -12.87 3.13
N ALA A 20 -12.31 -13.35 2.13
CA ALA A 20 -10.85 -13.15 2.05
C ALA A 20 -10.43 -11.67 1.84
N SER A 21 -11.27 -10.84 1.23
CA SER A 21 -10.98 -9.41 1.03
C SER A 21 -11.18 -8.57 2.29
N ALA A 22 -12.10 -8.97 3.18
CA ALA A 22 -12.38 -8.24 4.41
C ALA A 22 -11.24 -8.39 5.43
N ASP A 23 -10.60 -9.57 5.47
CA ASP A 23 -9.48 -9.83 6.36
C ASP A 23 -8.24 -9.02 5.96
N LYS A 24 -7.92 -8.97 4.66
CA LYS A 24 -6.80 -8.15 4.15
C LYS A 24 -6.99 -6.65 4.40
N ALA A 25 -8.22 -6.15 4.31
CA ALA A 25 -8.51 -4.74 4.59
C ALA A 25 -8.28 -4.39 6.07
N LYS A 26 -8.69 -5.27 6.98
CA LYS A 26 -8.42 -5.10 8.42
C LYS A 26 -6.94 -5.22 8.76
N GLU A 27 -6.23 -6.15 8.13
CA GLU A 27 -4.78 -6.29 8.27
C GLU A 27 -4.03 -5.05 7.76
N ALA A 28 -4.50 -4.45 6.66
CA ALA A 28 -3.95 -3.19 6.14
C ALA A 28 -4.11 -2.03 7.13
N GLU A 29 -5.29 -1.92 7.74
CA GLU A 29 -5.58 -0.91 8.77
C GLU A 29 -4.71 -1.12 10.02
N LEU A 30 -4.58 -2.37 10.47
CA LEU A 30 -3.69 -2.73 11.58
C LEU A 30 -2.23 -2.42 11.25
N TRP A 31 -1.77 -2.73 10.04
CA TRP A 31 -0.41 -2.44 9.59
C TRP A 31 -0.14 -0.94 9.59
N ALA A 32 -1.05 -0.13 9.06
CA ALA A 32 -0.96 1.33 9.10
C ALA A 32 -1.09 1.89 10.53
N ALA A 33 -1.86 1.25 11.42
CA ALA A 33 -1.97 1.62 12.83
C ALA A 33 -0.68 1.33 13.62
N THR A 34 0.10 0.31 13.24
CA THR A 34 1.42 0.04 13.84
C THR A 34 2.51 1.04 13.41
N SER A 35 2.20 1.92 12.45
CA SER A 35 3.13 2.93 12.00
C SER A 35 3.43 3.98 13.08
N LYS A 36 4.69 4.42 13.13
CA LYS A 36 5.14 5.44 14.10
C LYS A 36 5.23 6.78 13.39
N ASN A 37 4.61 7.82 13.96
CA ASN A 37 4.82 9.19 13.48
C ASN A 37 6.01 9.81 14.21
N ILE A 38 7.08 10.07 13.47
CA ILE A 38 8.32 10.67 13.97
C ILE A 38 8.54 11.99 13.24
N MET A 39 8.30 13.09 13.96
CA MET A 39 8.50 14.47 13.47
C MET A 39 7.80 14.76 12.13
N GLY A 40 6.59 14.23 11.91
CA GLY A 40 5.83 14.40 10.66
C GLY A 40 6.19 13.40 9.55
N SER A 41 7.03 12.43 9.82
CA SER A 41 7.25 11.28 8.94
C SER A 41 6.58 10.05 9.53
N VAL A 42 5.91 9.25 8.72
CA VAL A 42 5.36 7.97 9.16
C VAL A 42 6.34 6.86 8.80
N GLU A 43 6.64 5.99 9.76
CA GLU A 43 7.57 4.87 9.62
C GLU A 43 6.88 3.55 9.91
N VAL A 44 7.12 2.54 9.06
CA VAL A 44 6.58 1.18 9.21
C VAL A 44 7.55 0.15 8.62
N LYS A 45 7.44 -1.10 9.03
CA LYS A 45 8.21 -2.23 8.49
C LYS A 45 7.30 -3.08 7.61
N ALA A 46 7.73 -3.36 6.38
CA ALA A 46 7.09 -4.34 5.50
C ALA A 46 7.92 -5.62 5.48
N ASP A 47 7.28 -6.77 5.68
CA ASP A 47 7.87 -8.09 5.46
C ASP A 47 7.88 -8.42 3.96
N ALA A 48 8.65 -7.61 3.21
CA ALA A 48 8.77 -7.71 1.76
C ALA A 48 10.12 -7.14 1.31
N ARG A 49 10.59 -7.61 0.15
CA ARG A 49 11.83 -7.14 -0.50
C ARG A 49 11.68 -5.70 -0.98
N LEU A 50 12.80 -4.97 -1.01
CA LEU A 50 12.85 -3.56 -1.43
C LEU A 50 12.19 -3.32 -2.78
N ALA A 51 12.43 -4.21 -3.75
CA ALA A 51 11.89 -4.11 -5.10
C ALA A 51 10.35 -4.15 -5.12
N LEU A 52 9.75 -5.09 -4.38
CA LEU A 52 8.29 -5.24 -4.30
C LEU A 52 7.65 -4.04 -3.60
N VAL A 53 8.26 -3.58 -2.50
CA VAL A 53 7.81 -2.37 -1.80
C VAL A 53 7.88 -1.16 -2.72
N GLN A 54 8.98 -0.99 -3.46
CA GLN A 54 9.13 0.11 -4.40
C GLN A 54 8.06 0.06 -5.49
N GLU A 55 7.82 -1.11 -6.10
CA GLU A 55 6.81 -1.30 -7.14
C GLU A 55 5.40 -0.99 -6.63
N ALA A 56 5.04 -1.51 -5.45
CA ALA A 56 3.74 -1.26 -4.83
C ALA A 56 3.52 0.25 -4.56
N PHE A 57 4.54 0.96 -4.07
CA PHE A 57 4.48 2.41 -3.89
C PHE A 57 4.34 3.17 -5.21
N GLU A 58 5.09 2.80 -6.24
CA GLU A 58 5.02 3.46 -7.54
C GLU A 58 3.63 3.30 -8.17
N ALA A 59 3.04 2.10 -8.09
CA ALA A 59 1.69 1.85 -8.57
C ALA A 59 0.64 2.66 -7.81
N VAL A 60 0.64 2.59 -6.47
CA VAL A 60 -0.34 3.30 -5.63
C VAL A 60 -0.25 4.81 -5.79
N LEU A 61 0.97 5.36 -5.83
CA LEU A 61 1.15 6.80 -5.97
C LEU A 61 0.77 7.29 -7.36
N THR A 62 1.03 6.50 -8.40
CA THR A 62 0.59 6.81 -9.77
C THR A 62 -0.94 6.79 -9.88
N GLU A 63 -1.62 5.83 -9.25
CA GLU A 63 -3.09 5.78 -9.16
C GLU A 63 -3.71 6.92 -8.35
N MET A 64 -2.91 7.59 -7.53
CA MET A 64 -3.30 8.77 -6.76
C MET A 64 -2.86 10.08 -7.43
N ASP A 65 -2.54 10.04 -8.73
CA ASP A 65 -2.11 11.17 -9.54
C ASP A 65 -0.79 11.84 -9.09
N TYR A 66 0.06 11.10 -8.36
CA TYR A 66 1.42 11.55 -8.05
C TYR A 66 2.40 11.08 -9.12
N THR A 67 3.19 12.02 -9.63
CA THR A 67 4.24 11.74 -10.60
C THR A 67 5.59 11.58 -9.91
N LYS A 68 6.32 10.50 -10.23
CA LYS A 68 7.70 10.29 -9.76
C LYS A 68 8.64 11.32 -10.39
N THR A 69 9.25 12.16 -9.57
CA THR A 69 10.14 13.25 -10.03
C THR A 69 11.61 12.97 -9.78
N LYS A 70 11.95 12.13 -8.78
CA LYS A 70 13.33 11.79 -8.47
C LYS A 70 13.43 10.40 -7.88
N THR A 71 14.46 9.67 -8.29
CA THR A 71 14.84 8.39 -7.70
C THR A 71 16.33 8.39 -7.40
N ARG A 72 16.71 7.99 -6.19
CA ARG A 72 18.09 7.68 -5.82
C ARG A 72 18.12 6.27 -5.26
N LYS A 73 18.74 5.35 -5.99
CA LYS A 73 18.85 3.95 -5.59
C LYS A 73 20.30 3.64 -5.20
N LYS A 74 20.46 2.90 -4.11
CA LYS A 74 21.67 2.22 -3.65
C LYS A 74 21.35 0.73 -3.51
N GLU A 75 22.35 -0.06 -3.16
CA GLU A 75 22.23 -1.52 -3.03
C GLU A 75 21.11 -1.96 -2.08
N VAL A 76 21.01 -1.32 -0.90
CA VAL A 76 20.01 -1.66 0.15
C VAL A 76 19.10 -0.49 0.52
N GLU A 77 19.09 0.58 -0.28
CA GLU A 77 18.34 1.80 0.03
C GLU A 77 17.77 2.42 -1.24
N ALA A 78 16.54 2.90 -1.18
CA ALA A 78 15.94 3.70 -2.25
C ALA A 78 15.27 4.95 -1.66
N VAL A 79 15.53 6.11 -2.27
CA VAL A 79 14.83 7.36 -1.97
C VAL A 79 14.07 7.79 -3.22
N LEU A 80 12.75 7.80 -3.11
CA LEU A 80 11.85 8.20 -4.16
C LEU A 80 11.19 9.53 -3.78
N THR A 81 11.04 10.42 -4.75
CA THR A 81 10.30 11.68 -4.58
C THR A 81 9.20 11.74 -5.61
N PHE A 82 7.99 12.01 -5.15
CA PHE A 82 6.82 12.19 -5.99
C PHE A 82 6.23 13.58 -5.78
N ARG A 83 5.56 14.10 -6.80
CA ARG A 83 4.79 15.36 -6.73
C ARG A 83 3.38 15.13 -7.25
N GLY A 84 2.39 15.62 -6.50
CA GLY A 84 0.98 15.59 -6.86
C GLY A 84 0.48 16.99 -7.24
N ALA A 85 -0.85 17.16 -7.21
CA ALA A 85 -1.48 18.47 -7.33
C ALA A 85 -1.01 19.44 -6.22
N ASP A 86 -1.15 20.75 -6.46
CA ASP A 86 -0.77 21.81 -5.52
C ASP A 86 0.69 21.77 -5.03
N ASP A 87 1.56 21.20 -5.86
CA ASP A 87 2.99 20.98 -5.57
C ASP A 87 3.26 20.12 -4.32
N GLU A 88 2.31 19.27 -3.92
CA GLU A 88 2.47 18.42 -2.76
C GLU A 88 3.58 17.38 -3.01
N LYS A 89 4.65 17.48 -2.23
CA LYS A 89 5.82 16.61 -2.34
C LYS A 89 5.74 15.43 -1.38
N ILE A 90 5.81 14.22 -1.90
CA ILE A 90 6.00 13.00 -1.11
C ILE A 90 7.46 12.58 -1.21
N THR A 91 8.12 12.39 -0.06
CA THR A 91 9.44 11.79 0.04
C THR A 91 9.32 10.43 0.70
N LEU A 92 9.69 9.39 -0.05
CA LEU A 92 9.71 8.01 0.39
C LEU A 92 11.17 7.56 0.54
N LYS A 93 11.52 7.05 1.71
CA LYS A 93 12.80 6.41 1.97
C LYS A 93 12.54 4.95 2.33
N LEU A 94 13.14 4.06 1.56
CA LEU A 94 13.09 2.62 1.72
C LEU A 94 14.48 2.13 2.08
N LYS A 95 14.58 1.26 3.07
CA LYS A 95 15.84 0.62 3.45
C LYS A 95 15.60 -0.87 3.69
N GLU A 96 16.29 -1.70 2.92
CA GLU A 96 16.23 -3.15 3.06
C GLU A 96 17.06 -3.61 4.27
N PHE A 97 16.49 -4.54 5.02
CA PHE A 97 17.15 -5.36 6.03
C PHE A 97 16.93 -6.83 5.68
N PRO A 98 17.69 -7.78 6.27
CA PRO A 98 17.56 -9.20 5.93
C PRO A 98 16.14 -9.77 6.03
N GLU A 99 15.36 -9.28 6.99
CA GLU A 99 14.00 -9.79 7.31
C GLU A 99 12.88 -8.85 6.87
N PHE A 100 13.14 -7.58 6.57
CA PHE A 100 12.09 -6.61 6.26
C PHE A 100 12.63 -5.40 5.52
N THR A 101 11.76 -4.64 4.87
CA THR A 101 12.05 -3.31 4.36
C THR A 101 11.47 -2.25 5.30
N ASN A 102 12.31 -1.36 5.81
CA ASN A 102 11.86 -0.20 6.55
C ASN A 102 11.40 0.88 5.59
N ILE A 103 10.18 1.36 5.80
CA ILE A 103 9.51 2.36 5.00
C ILE A 103 9.40 3.63 5.83
N LYS A 104 9.84 4.76 5.27
CA LYS A 104 9.64 6.08 5.85
C LYS A 104 9.03 7.01 4.81
N ILE A 105 7.82 7.47 5.06
CA ILE A 105 7.09 8.40 4.19
C ILE A 105 6.98 9.77 4.89
N ARG A 106 7.24 10.84 4.15
CA ARG A 106 6.97 12.22 4.57
C ARG A 106 6.26 12.95 3.45
N ILE A 107 5.20 13.67 3.80
CA ILE A 107 4.40 14.46 2.87
C ILE A 107 4.53 15.94 3.24
N GLY A 108 4.94 16.76 2.27
CA GLY A 108 5.20 18.18 2.46
C GLY A 108 6.34 18.47 3.44
N TRP A 109 6.37 19.72 3.93
CA TRP A 109 7.37 20.16 4.91
C TRP A 109 7.02 19.73 6.32
N THR A 110 5.75 19.85 6.73
CA THR A 110 5.27 19.59 8.10
C THR A 110 4.96 18.12 8.36
N GLY A 111 4.71 17.33 7.31
CA GLY A 111 4.21 15.96 7.44
C GLY A 111 2.68 15.90 7.41
N ASN A 112 2.14 14.86 6.78
CA ASN A 112 0.70 14.57 6.78
C ASN A 112 0.49 13.11 7.18
N GLY A 113 0.31 12.89 8.48
CA GLY A 113 0.14 11.55 9.07
C GLY A 113 -1.08 10.79 8.53
N PRO A 114 -2.29 11.39 8.49
CA PRO A 114 -3.47 10.74 7.94
C PRO A 114 -3.30 10.29 6.48
N LEU A 115 -2.79 11.17 5.61
CA LEU A 115 -2.57 10.83 4.20
C LEU A 115 -1.47 9.76 4.05
N SER A 116 -0.42 9.85 4.87
CA SER A 116 0.64 8.85 4.89
C SER A 116 0.10 7.46 5.25
N ARG A 117 -0.76 7.35 6.27
CA ARG A 117 -1.40 6.07 6.65
C ARG A 117 -2.30 5.54 5.53
N LYS A 118 -3.10 6.40 4.91
CA LYS A 118 -3.94 6.01 3.76
C LYS A 118 -3.12 5.46 2.58
N ILE A 119 -1.96 6.06 2.29
CA ILE A 119 -1.04 5.55 1.26
C ILE A 119 -0.49 4.19 1.69
N LEU A 120 -0.07 4.04 2.96
CA LEU A 120 0.44 2.78 3.49
C LEU A 120 -0.60 1.66 3.41
N GLU A 121 -1.86 1.90 3.79
CA GLU A 121 -2.95 0.93 3.66
C GLU A 121 -3.08 0.43 2.22
N ARG A 122 -3.08 1.34 1.23
CA ARG A 122 -3.17 0.97 -0.19
C ARG A 122 -1.95 0.20 -0.69
N VAL A 123 -0.76 0.55 -0.21
CA VAL A 123 0.48 -0.16 -0.54
C VAL A 123 0.44 -1.57 0.02
N TYR A 124 0.02 -1.74 1.28
CA TYR A 124 -0.10 -3.05 1.90
C TYR A 124 -1.05 -3.98 1.14
N LEU A 125 -2.19 -3.47 0.68
CA LEU A 125 -3.14 -4.24 -0.12
C LEU A 125 -2.57 -4.72 -1.46
N ARG A 126 -1.43 -4.17 -1.88
CA ARG A 126 -0.75 -4.46 -3.14
C ARG A 126 0.54 -5.26 -2.97
N LEU A 127 0.98 -5.45 -1.74
CA LEU A 127 2.04 -6.38 -1.36
C LEU A 127 1.48 -7.80 -1.23
#